data_AF-A0A3R6L658-F1
#
_entry.id   AF-A0A3R6L658-F1
#
_cell.length_a   1.000
_cell.length_b   1.000
_cell.length_c   1.000
_cell.angle_alpha   90.00
_cell.angle_beta   90.00
_cell.angle_gamma   90.00
#
_symmetry.space_group_name_H-M   'P 1'
#
loop_
_entity.id
_entity.type
_entity.pdbx_description
1 polymer ?
#
loop_
_entity_poly.entity_id
_entity_poly.type
_entity_poly.pdbx_seq_one_letter_code
_entity_poly.pdbx_strand_id
1 'polypeptide(L)'
;MEGGLPPDYVLYQMQPFEIEIAISGLHLKHKELWETTRLLMYAIVQVNSKQKLDPKDVLSLPWDDEATEQFSDRDPYKEMQEEMCKMLKSMNDGR
;
A
#
# COMPACT_ATOMS: atom_id res chain seq x y z
N MET A 1 -13.09 9.68 21.82
CA MET A 1 -12.09 8.65 22.15
C MET A 1 -11.07 8.58 21.02
N GLU A 2 -9.91 9.21 21.19
CA GLU A 2 -8.91 9.39 20.14
C GLU A 2 -8.22 8.09 19.71
N GLY A 3 -8.21 7.03 20.53
CA GLY A 3 -7.54 5.76 20.22
C GLY A 3 -8.37 4.63 19.61
N GLY A 4 -9.70 4.76 19.52
CA GLY A 4 -10.56 3.68 19.00
C GLY A 4 -10.78 2.51 19.96
N LEU A 5 -9.99 2.43 21.04
CA LEU A 5 -10.19 1.50 22.15
C LEU A 5 -11.14 2.08 23.21
N PRO A 6 -11.99 1.24 23.82
CA PRO A 6 -12.84 1.68 24.92
C PRO A 6 -12.00 1.95 26.19
N PRO A 7 -12.27 3.04 26.93
CA PRO A 7 -11.52 3.41 28.12
C PRO A 7 -11.50 2.29 29.17
N ASP A 8 -12.62 1.60 29.36
CA ASP A 8 -12.72 0.51 30.33
C ASP A 8 -11.75 -0.63 30.03
N TYR A 9 -11.54 -0.95 28.75
CA TYR A 9 -10.57 -1.95 28.35
C TYR A 9 -9.14 -1.47 28.64
N VAL A 10 -8.81 -0.24 28.25
CA VAL A 10 -7.49 0.36 28.48
C VAL A 10 -7.12 0.41 29.97
N LEU A 11 -8.09 0.71 30.84
CA LEU A 11 -7.85 0.91 32.26
C LEU A 11 -7.87 -0.39 33.08
N TYR A 12 -8.73 -1.35 32.74
CA TYR A 12 -9.00 -2.50 33.61
C TYR A 12 -8.60 -3.85 33.01
N GLN A 13 -8.41 -3.95 31.70
CA GLN A 13 -8.26 -5.24 31.00
C GLN A 13 -6.98 -5.34 30.16
N MET A 14 -6.45 -4.22 29.69
CA MET A 14 -5.29 -4.17 28.81
C MET A 14 -4.04 -4.71 29.51
N GLN A 15 -3.34 -5.59 28.83
CA GLN A 15 -2.10 -6.19 29.31
C GLN A 15 -0.89 -5.30 28.96
N PRO A 16 0.18 -5.28 29.76
CA PRO A 16 1.31 -4.37 29.54
C PRO A 16 1.97 -4.49 28.16
N PHE A 17 1.99 -5.69 27.57
CA PHE A 17 2.56 -5.91 26.25
C PHE A 17 1.68 -5.35 25.11
N GLU A 18 0.39 -5.13 25.35
CA GLU A 18 -0.54 -4.54 24.36
C GLU A 18 -0.36 -3.03 24.26
N ILE A 19 0.16 -2.38 25.31
CA ILE A 19 0.30 -0.92 25.40
C ILE A 19 1.23 -0.40 24.30
N GLU A 20 2.38 -1.05 24.11
CA GLU A 20 3.37 -0.63 23.10
C GLU A 20 2.79 -0.73 21.68
N ILE A 21 2.04 -1.82 21.41
CA ILE A 21 1.38 -2.04 20.12
C ILE A 21 0.26 -1.02 19.91
N ALA A 22 -0.53 -0.73 20.94
CA ALA A 22 -1.61 0.25 20.86
C ALA A 22 -1.10 1.67 20.62
N ILE A 23 -0.01 2.08 21.30
CA ILE A 23 0.60 3.41 21.12
C ILE A 23 1.26 3.52 19.75
N SER A 24 2.02 2.51 19.33
CA SER A 24 2.67 2.51 18.03
C SER A 24 1.66 2.52 16.87
N GLY A 25 0.54 1.80 16.96
CA GLY A 25 -0.51 1.79 15.94
C GLY A 25 -1.42 3.01 15.93
N LEU A 26 -1.37 3.89 16.94
CA LEU A 26 -2.33 4.98 17.11
C LEU A 26 -2.37 5.96 15.92
N HIS A 27 -1.20 6.25 15.34
CA HIS A 27 -1.09 7.15 14.19
C HIS A 27 -1.74 6.59 12.91
N LEU A 28 -1.88 5.26 12.81
CA LEU A 28 -2.53 4.59 11.69
C LEU A 28 -4.06 4.57 11.81
N LYS A 29 -4.63 4.93 12.96
CA LYS A 29 -6.08 4.92 13.16
C LYS A 29 -6.82 5.73 12.10
N HIS A 30 -6.27 6.89 11.75
CA HIS A 30 -6.89 7.78 10.77
C HIS A 30 -6.45 7.47 9.35
N LYS A 31 -5.60 6.47 9.11
CA LYS A 31 -5.04 6.14 7.79
C LYS A 31 -6.10 6.12 6.69
N GLU A 32 -7.23 5.45 6.92
CA GLU A 32 -8.33 5.38 5.95
C GLU A 32 -8.92 6.74 5.61
N LEU A 33 -9.06 7.63 6.60
CA LEU A 33 -9.57 8.98 6.40
C LEU A 33 -8.58 9.81 5.56
N TRP A 34 -7.29 9.70 5.85
CA TRP A 34 -6.23 10.35 5.07
C TRP A 34 -6.20 9.84 3.62
N GLU A 35 -6.31 8.52 3.42
CA GLU A 35 -6.39 7.89 2.09
C GLU A 35 -7.64 8.30 1.30
N THR A 36 -8.80 8.32 1.97
CA THR A 36 -10.06 8.76 1.34
C THR A 36 -9.97 10.22 0.92
N THR A 37 -9.37 11.06 1.77
CA THR A 37 -9.14 12.48 1.46
C THR A 37 -8.18 12.63 0.27
N ARG A 38 -7.09 11.85 0.23
CA ARG A 38 -6.15 11.81 -0.89
C ARG A 38 -6.84 11.44 -2.20
N LEU A 39 -7.68 10.42 -2.19
CA LEU A 39 -8.42 9.99 -3.36
C LEU A 39 -9.41 11.07 -3.85
N LEU A 40 -10.12 11.72 -2.93
CA LEU A 40 -11.03 12.81 -3.25
C LEU A 40 -10.29 13.99 -3.90
N MET A 41 -9.16 14.40 -3.31
CA MET A 41 -8.31 15.46 -3.86
C MET A 41 -7.78 15.08 -5.23
N TYR A 42 -7.28 13.84 -5.39
CA TYR A 42 -6.80 13.33 -6.67
C TYR A 42 -7.87 13.38 -7.75
N ALA A 43 -9.10 12.94 -7.46
CA ALA A 43 -10.20 13.00 -8.43
C ALA A 43 -10.49 14.43 -8.90
N ILE A 44 -10.45 15.41 -7.99
CA ILE A 44 -10.65 16.82 -8.32
C ILE A 44 -9.48 17.36 -9.16
N VAL A 45 -8.25 17.14 -8.72
CA VAL A 45 -7.05 17.64 -9.38
C VAL A 45 -6.88 17.03 -10.77
N GLN A 46 -7.13 15.72 -10.93
CA GLN A 46 -6.97 15.01 -12.21
C GLN A 46 -7.94 15.49 -13.29
N VAL A 47 -9.15 15.91 -12.92
CA VAL A 47 -10.13 16.48 -13.86
C VAL A 47 -9.78 17.91 -14.27
N ASN A 48 -9.11 18.66 -13.38
CA ASN A 48 -8.73 20.06 -13.61
C ASN A 48 -7.31 20.22 -14.18
N SER A 49 -6.50 19.15 -14.16
CA SER A 49 -5.15 19.13 -14.69
C SER A 49 -5.10 18.48 -16.07
N LYS A 50 -4.13 18.90 -16.90
CA LYS A 50 -3.82 18.25 -18.18
C LYS A 50 -2.74 17.17 -18.06
N GLN A 51 -2.09 17.09 -16.91
CA GLN A 51 -1.05 16.11 -16.62
C GLN A 51 -1.67 14.87 -15.96
N LYS A 52 -1.09 13.69 -16.23
CA LYS A 52 -1.38 12.49 -15.44
C LYS A 52 -0.55 12.59 -14.17
N LEU A 53 -1.22 12.74 -13.04
CA LEU A 53 -0.60 12.81 -11.73
C LEU A 53 -0.81 11.48 -11.01
N ASP A 54 0.07 11.14 -10.09
CA ASP A 54 -0.18 10.07 -9.15
C ASP A 54 -0.84 10.62 -7.88
N PRO A 55 -1.65 9.84 -7.15
CA PRO A 55 -2.24 10.30 -5.89
C PRO A 55 -1.20 10.79 -4.87
N LYS A 56 0.03 10.25 -4.92
CA LYS A 56 1.16 10.67 -4.07
C LYS A 56 1.65 12.09 -4.38
N ASP A 57 1.50 12.55 -5.62
CA ASP A 57 1.85 13.91 -6.03
C ASP A 57 0.87 14.96 -5.47
N VAL A 58 -0.36 14.53 -5.16
CA VAL A 58 -1.43 15.40 -4.66
C VAL A 58 -1.35 15.55 -3.15
N LEU A 59 -1.14 14.45 -2.42
CA LEU A 59 -0.97 14.44 -0.98
C LEU A 59 0.04 13.36 -0.59
N SER A 60 1.22 13.79 -0.13
CA SER A 60 2.24 12.91 0.42
C SER A 60 1.87 12.50 1.85
N LEU A 61 1.88 11.19 2.11
CA LEU A 61 1.55 10.62 3.41
C LEU A 61 2.78 10.01 4.07
N PRO A 62 2.86 9.98 5.41
CA PRO A 62 4.04 9.50 6.13
C PRO A 62 4.43 8.04 5.83
N TRP A 63 3.46 7.20 5.46
CA TRP A 63 3.65 5.78 5.13
C TRP A 63 3.89 5.53 3.64
N ASP A 64 4.01 6.57 2.80
CA ASP A 64 4.39 6.40 1.39
C ASP A 64 5.87 6.02 1.24
N ASP A 65 6.72 6.42 2.19
CA ASP A 65 8.17 6.15 2.20
C ASP A 65 8.49 4.71 2.65
N GLU A 66 7.66 4.14 3.54
CA GLU A 66 7.79 2.76 4.02
C GLU A 66 7.48 1.72 2.93
N ALA A 67 6.72 2.10 1.90
CA ALA A 67 6.30 1.22 0.80
C ALA A 67 7.32 1.13 -0.35
N THR A 68 8.61 1.39 -0.08
CA THR A 68 9.67 1.13 -1.07
C THR A 68 10.21 -0.30 -0.97
N GLU A 69 9.35 -1.29 -0.68
CA GLU A 69 9.56 -2.59 -1.32
C GLU A 69 9.18 -2.40 -2.78
N GLN A 70 10.20 -2.15 -3.60
CA GLN A 70 10.09 -2.09 -5.04
C GLN A 70 9.38 -3.38 -5.50
N PHE A 71 8.08 -3.30 -5.82
CA PHE A 71 7.53 -4.16 -6.84
C PHE A 71 8.34 -3.83 -8.09
N SER A 72 9.41 -4.61 -8.31
CA SER A 72 10.23 -4.43 -9.49
C SER A 72 9.29 -4.48 -10.69
N ASP A 73 9.40 -3.51 -11.61
CA ASP A 73 8.72 -3.50 -12.91
C ASP A 73 9.00 -4.76 -13.76
N ARG A 74 9.78 -5.72 -13.26
CA ARG A 74 9.83 -7.08 -13.77
C ARG A 74 8.53 -7.78 -13.41
N ASP A 75 7.60 -7.79 -14.34
CA ASP A 75 6.46 -8.70 -14.35
C ASP A 75 7.01 -10.15 -14.41
N PRO A 76 7.06 -10.89 -13.28
CA PRO A 76 7.69 -12.21 -13.22
C PRO A 76 6.94 -13.22 -14.11
N TYR A 77 5.67 -12.93 -14.37
CA TYR A 77 4.81 -13.73 -15.22
C TYR A 77 5.23 -13.66 -16.69
N LYS A 78 5.70 -12.50 -17.13
CA LYS A 78 6.15 -12.28 -18.52
C LYS A 78 7.48 -12.98 -18.80
N GLU A 79 8.43 -12.92 -17.88
CA GLU A 79 9.71 -13.63 -17.98
C GLU A 79 9.50 -15.15 -18.02
N MET A 80 8.60 -15.68 -17.18
CA MET A 80 8.24 -17.10 -17.18
C MET A 80 7.61 -17.55 -18.51
N GLN A 81 6.73 -16.72 -19.10
CA GLN A 81 6.13 -17.02 -20.41
C GLN A 81 7.17 -17.08 -21.54
N GLU A 82 8.15 -16.19 -21.52
CA GLU A 82 9.24 -16.17 -22.51
C GLU A 82 10.11 -17.42 -22.42
N GLU A 83 10.45 -17.87 -21.21
CA GLU A 83 11.20 -19.12 -20.98
C GLU A 83 10.42 -20.36 -21.44
N MET A 84 9.12 -20.44 -21.15
CA MET A 84 8.26 -21.52 -21.66
C MET A 84 8.23 -21.55 -23.20
N CYS A 85 8.13 -20.38 -23.84
CA CYS A 85 8.17 -20.28 -25.29
C CYS A 85 9.52 -20.71 -25.89
N LYS A 86 10.64 -20.41 -25.24
CA LYS A 86 11.97 -20.87 -25.66
C LYS A 86 12.10 -22.38 -25.56
N MET A 87 11.65 -22.98 -24.46
CA MET A 87 11.66 -24.43 -24.26
C MET A 87 10.82 -25.15 -25.33
N LEU A 88 9.61 -24.67 -25.61
CA LEU A 88 8.73 -25.24 -26.65
C LEU A 88 9.38 -25.20 -28.04
N LYS A 89 10.08 -24.13 -28.39
CA LYS A 89 10.82 -24.01 -29.65
C LYS A 89 11.98 -25.01 -29.71
N SER A 90 12.77 -25.13 -28.64
CA SER A 90 13.88 -26.10 -28.59
C SER A 90 13.43 -27.56 -28.68
N MET A 91 12.22 -27.88 -28.20
CA MET A 91 11.65 -29.22 -28.35
C MET A 91 11.13 -29.50 -29.76
N ASN A 92 10.71 -28.46 -30.49
CA ASN A 92 10.18 -28.60 -31.85
C ASN A 92 11.29 -28.65 -32.92
N ASP A 93 12.43 -28.00 -32.67
CA ASP A 93 13.60 -28.03 -33.57
C ASP A 93 14.41 -29.34 -33.47
N GLY A 94 14.12 -30.19 -32.49
CA GLY A 94 14.78 -31.48 -32.26
C GLY A 94 14.03 -32.71 -32.81
N ARG A 95 13.03 -32.53 -33.67
CA ARG A 95 12.20 -33.61 -34.20
C ARG A 95 12.19 -33.68 -35.73
#